data_AF-A0AAU5A958-F1
#
_entry.id   AF-A0AAU5A958-F1
#
_cell.length_a   1.000
_cell.length_b   1.000
_cell.length_c   1.000
_cell.angle_alpha   90.00
_cell.angle_beta   90.00
_cell.angle_gamma   90.00
#
_symmetry.space_group_name_H-M   'P 1'
#
loop_
_entity.id
_entity.type
_entity.pdbx_description
1 polymer ?
#
loop_
_entity_poly.entity_id
_entity_poly.type
_entity_poly.pdbx_seq_one_letter_code
_entity_poly.pdbx_strand_id
1 'polypeptide(L)'
;MSHRKRTVGWIAGGALAATLAGVTGCSSDSDPAADKEPTASSSSAADAENAGKGKQKDGSAAQPSAGGQSTAEGAVAAWVTAVIKGQPKQACLLMGEPATDSSPARAGTAARCDSDEPEVRQMQDNIGEMRTSFMPEPPTDNPKVEVATVQATGDKAEVPADKVTVEGKTLDKIILSHSTGVEAGQLDVSMESTKIDDAWYVTNLDFNIG
;
A
#
# COMPACT_ATOMS: atom_id res chain seq x y z
N MET A 1 -8.82 1.75 -55.70
CA MET A 1 -9.39 0.42 -55.99
C MET A 1 -9.18 -0.47 -54.79
N SER A 2 -10.27 -0.90 -54.18
CA SER A 2 -10.34 -1.92 -53.13
C SER A 2 -9.67 -3.22 -53.56
N HIS A 3 -9.12 -4.00 -52.62
CA HIS A 3 -9.58 -5.36 -52.35
C HIS A 3 -9.04 -5.85 -50.99
N ARG A 4 -9.99 -6.07 -50.06
CA ARG A 4 -9.82 -6.93 -48.87
C ARG A 4 -9.51 -8.36 -49.31
N LYS A 5 -8.74 -9.09 -48.52
CA LYS A 5 -9.02 -10.51 -48.20
C LYS A 5 -8.51 -10.85 -46.81
N ARG A 6 -9.46 -11.18 -45.93
CA ARG A 6 -9.25 -11.89 -44.66
C ARG A 6 -9.15 -13.38 -44.98
N THR A 7 -8.29 -14.10 -44.28
CA THR A 7 -8.40 -15.55 -44.14
C THR A 7 -8.23 -15.93 -42.67
N VAL A 8 -9.25 -16.66 -42.22
CA VAL A 8 -9.47 -17.23 -40.90
C VAL A 8 -8.69 -18.54 -40.82
N GLY A 9 -8.04 -18.80 -39.69
CA GLY A 9 -7.42 -20.09 -39.37
C GLY A 9 -7.76 -20.50 -37.94
N TRP A 10 -8.75 -21.36 -37.81
CA TRP A 10 -9.12 -22.06 -36.57
C TRP A 10 -8.17 -23.26 -36.39
N ILE A 11 -7.62 -23.46 -35.18
CA ILE A 11 -7.12 -24.77 -34.74
C ILE A 11 -7.68 -25.06 -33.35
N ALA A 12 -8.25 -26.25 -33.24
CA ALA A 12 -9.02 -26.78 -32.14
C ALA A 12 -8.15 -27.36 -31.01
N GLY A 13 -8.65 -27.20 -29.78
CA GLY A 13 -8.91 -28.26 -28.81
C GLY A 13 -7.74 -29.17 -28.38
N GLY A 14 -7.26 -28.95 -27.15
CA GLY A 14 -6.57 -29.95 -26.33
C GLY A 14 -7.19 -29.97 -24.93
N ALA A 15 -7.57 -31.16 -24.45
CA ALA A 15 -8.19 -31.40 -23.15
C ALA A 15 -7.19 -32.04 -22.18
N LEU A 16 -7.21 -31.66 -20.90
CA LEU A 16 -6.66 -32.39 -19.74
C LEU A 16 -7.50 -31.97 -18.50
N ALA A 17 -8.23 -32.90 -17.86
CA ALA A 17 -7.89 -33.61 -16.60
C ALA A 17 -7.93 -32.69 -15.35
N ALA A 18 -8.34 -33.05 -14.12
CA ALA A 18 -8.92 -34.22 -13.49
C ALA A 18 -9.49 -33.79 -12.11
N THR A 19 -10.45 -34.56 -11.60
CA THR A 19 -10.84 -34.84 -10.18
C THR A 19 -10.30 -33.98 -9.03
N LEU A 20 -11.19 -33.58 -8.09
CA LEU A 20 -11.07 -33.90 -6.66
C LEU A 20 -12.45 -33.94 -5.98
N ALA A 21 -12.72 -35.04 -5.28
CA ALA A 21 -13.74 -35.17 -4.26
C ALA A 21 -13.20 -34.65 -2.92
N GLY A 22 -14.06 -34.17 -2.03
CA GLY A 22 -13.67 -33.82 -0.66
C GLY A 22 -14.82 -33.30 0.19
N VAL A 23 -15.13 -34.05 1.24
CA VAL A 23 -16.20 -33.88 2.22
C VAL A 23 -15.72 -33.11 3.47
N THR A 24 -16.70 -32.78 4.34
CA THR A 24 -16.62 -32.49 5.79
C THR A 24 -16.59 -31.01 6.21
N GLY A 25 -17.46 -30.67 7.17
CA GLY A 25 -17.47 -29.36 7.80
C GLY A 25 -18.78 -28.83 8.41
N CYS A 26 -19.72 -29.68 8.83
CA CYS A 26 -20.77 -29.25 9.78
C CYS A 26 -20.13 -28.91 11.14
N SER A 27 -20.54 -27.82 11.76
CA SER A 27 -20.70 -27.77 13.21
C SER A 27 -21.75 -26.71 13.56
N SER A 28 -22.97 -27.20 13.75
CA SER A 28 -23.97 -26.56 14.61
C SER A 28 -23.83 -27.12 16.02
N ASP A 29 -24.15 -26.23 16.96
CA ASP A 29 -24.78 -26.48 18.26
C ASP A 29 -23.91 -26.92 19.46
N SER A 30 -23.89 -26.04 20.47
CA SER A 30 -23.99 -26.39 21.91
C SER A 30 -24.20 -25.11 22.74
N ASP A 31 -25.46 -24.72 22.95
CA ASP A 31 -25.96 -24.14 24.21
C ASP A 31 -26.57 -25.32 25.03
N PRO A 32 -26.86 -25.28 26.35
CA PRO A 32 -27.15 -24.10 27.19
C PRO A 32 -26.60 -24.18 28.64
N ALA A 33 -26.79 -23.11 29.43
CA ALA A 33 -27.69 -23.16 30.61
C ALA A 33 -27.49 -21.99 31.60
N ALA A 34 -28.64 -21.34 31.86
CA ALA A 34 -29.13 -20.85 33.14
C ALA A 34 -28.55 -19.54 33.72
N ASP A 35 -29.34 -18.48 33.50
CA ASP A 35 -30.01 -17.69 34.54
C ASP A 35 -29.31 -17.52 35.88
N LYS A 36 -29.03 -16.26 36.26
CA LYS A 36 -29.81 -15.53 37.30
C LYS A 36 -29.47 -14.03 37.27
N GLU A 37 -30.46 -13.20 36.97
CA GLU A 37 -30.67 -11.94 37.70
C GLU A 37 -31.41 -12.27 39.03
N PRO A 38 -31.35 -11.46 40.10
CA PRO A 38 -32.00 -10.14 40.10
C PRO A 38 -31.26 -9.00 40.85
N THR A 39 -31.33 -7.81 40.24
CA THR A 39 -31.97 -6.60 40.78
C THR A 39 -31.35 -5.79 41.97
N ALA A 40 -30.99 -4.56 41.58
CA ALA A 40 -31.25 -3.23 42.18
C ALA A 40 -30.54 -2.74 43.45
N SER A 41 -29.93 -1.55 43.33
CA SER A 41 -30.59 -0.24 43.56
C SER A 41 -29.64 0.89 43.11
N SER A 42 -29.98 1.69 42.08
CA SER A 42 -30.77 2.95 42.11
C SER A 42 -29.96 4.17 42.62
N SER A 43 -29.54 5.05 41.69
CA SER A 43 -30.12 6.40 41.41
C SER A 43 -29.39 7.50 42.21
N SER A 44 -29.04 8.69 41.71
CA SER A 44 -29.70 9.65 40.82
C SER A 44 -28.63 10.58 40.19
N ALA A 45 -28.61 10.88 38.89
CA ALA A 45 -29.37 11.91 38.15
C ALA A 45 -29.04 13.38 38.52
N ALA A 46 -28.52 14.12 37.54
CA ALA A 46 -28.91 15.51 37.25
C ALA A 46 -28.39 15.94 35.86
N ASP A 47 -29.36 16.06 34.95
CA ASP A 47 -29.33 16.61 33.60
C ASP A 47 -28.82 18.06 33.49
N ALA A 48 -28.32 18.39 32.29
CA ALA A 48 -28.58 19.67 31.64
C ALA A 48 -28.50 19.53 30.10
N GLU A 49 -29.65 19.32 29.46
CA GLU A 49 -29.88 19.64 28.05
C GLU A 49 -30.07 21.16 27.89
N ASN A 50 -29.46 21.81 26.88
CA ASN A 50 -30.13 22.01 25.58
C ASN A 50 -29.32 22.86 24.57
N ALA A 51 -29.22 22.28 23.37
CA ALA A 51 -29.37 22.83 22.02
C ALA A 51 -28.69 24.16 21.57
N GLY A 52 -27.87 24.01 20.52
CA GLY A 52 -27.56 25.06 19.55
C GLY A 52 -26.93 24.48 18.27
N LYS A 53 -27.79 24.07 17.32
CA LYS A 53 -27.43 23.53 15.99
C LYS A 53 -26.51 24.46 15.18
N GLY A 54 -25.43 23.90 14.65
CA GLY A 54 -24.68 24.43 13.51
C GLY A 54 -24.26 23.28 12.60
N LYS A 55 -25.02 23.09 11.51
CA LYS A 55 -24.88 22.03 10.52
C LYS A 55 -23.68 22.37 9.61
N GLN A 56 -22.62 21.55 9.58
CA GLN A 56 -21.70 21.56 8.45
C GLN A 56 -21.39 20.12 8.04
N LYS A 57 -21.55 19.87 6.75
CA LYS A 57 -21.61 18.57 6.10
C LYS A 57 -20.32 17.78 6.32
N ASP A 58 -20.49 16.55 6.77
CA ASP A 58 -19.54 15.47 6.64
C ASP A 58 -19.14 15.29 5.17
N GLY A 59 -17.83 15.32 4.99
CA GLY A 59 -17.15 15.11 3.72
C GLY A 59 -15.64 15.22 3.91
N SER A 60 -15.13 14.82 5.07
CA SER A 60 -13.69 14.68 5.29
C SER A 60 -13.41 13.18 5.31
N ALA A 61 -13.02 12.66 4.15
CA ALA A 61 -12.34 11.39 4.08
C ALA A 61 -11.20 11.41 5.11
N ALA A 62 -11.06 10.35 5.90
CA ALA A 62 -9.97 10.21 6.84
C ALA A 62 -8.64 10.43 6.09
N GLN A 63 -7.99 11.56 6.34
CA GLN A 63 -6.65 11.84 5.83
C GLN A 63 -5.69 10.81 6.43
N PRO A 64 -4.85 10.14 5.62
CA PRO A 64 -3.73 9.37 6.15
C PRO A 64 -2.83 10.29 6.98
N SER A 65 -2.35 9.78 8.11
CA SER A 65 -1.63 10.51 9.16
C SER A 65 -0.60 11.54 8.65
N ALA A 66 -0.82 12.81 9.00
CA ALA A 66 -0.13 14.02 8.53
C ALA A 66 1.38 14.15 8.83
N GLY A 67 2.05 13.11 9.35
CA GLY A 67 3.47 13.19 9.73
C GLY A 67 4.44 12.90 8.58
N GLY A 68 4.18 11.87 7.77
CA GLY A 68 5.12 11.40 6.75
C GLY A 68 5.19 12.31 5.52
N GLN A 69 4.04 12.78 5.04
CA GLN A 69 3.95 13.37 3.70
C GLN A 69 4.28 14.88 3.64
N SER A 70 4.77 15.46 4.74
CA SER A 70 5.14 16.89 4.77
C SER A 70 6.44 17.19 4.02
N THR A 71 7.25 16.16 3.75
CA THR A 71 8.52 16.25 3.02
C THR A 71 8.64 15.07 2.06
N ALA A 72 9.48 15.20 1.02
CA ALA A 72 9.76 14.11 0.09
C ALA A 72 10.35 12.90 0.82
N GLU A 73 11.34 13.15 1.68
CA GLU A 73 12.02 12.14 2.48
C GLU A 73 11.07 11.43 3.44
N GLY A 74 10.18 12.19 4.08
CA GLY A 74 9.18 11.64 4.98
C GLY A 74 8.16 10.76 4.26
N ALA A 75 7.77 11.10 3.02
CA ALA A 75 6.86 10.28 2.22
C ALA A 75 7.52 8.94 1.86
N VAL A 76 8.78 8.96 1.43
CA VAL A 76 9.56 7.75 1.16
C VAL A 76 9.75 6.92 2.44
N ALA A 77 10.12 7.54 3.56
CA ALA A 77 10.30 6.84 4.83
C ALA A 77 9.01 6.15 5.28
N ALA A 78 7.87 6.84 5.18
CA ALA A 78 6.56 6.30 5.52
C ALA A 78 6.17 5.14 4.59
N TRP A 79 6.43 5.28 3.28
CA TRP A 79 6.09 4.25 2.29
C TRP A 79 6.92 2.98 2.49
N VAL A 80 8.25 3.11 2.64
CA VAL A 80 9.16 1.98 2.94
C VAL A 80 8.75 1.29 4.25
N THR A 81 8.37 2.07 5.27
CA THR A 81 7.84 1.52 6.52
C THR A 81 6.59 0.67 6.29
N ALA A 82 5.63 1.18 5.51
CA ALA A 82 4.39 0.46 5.20
C ALA A 82 4.65 -0.84 4.42
N VAL A 83 5.60 -0.84 3.49
CA VAL A 83 6.03 -2.04 2.74
C VAL A 83 6.59 -3.09 3.69
N ILE A 84 7.56 -2.73 4.55
CA ILE A 84 8.20 -3.68 5.49
C ILE A 84 7.18 -4.27 6.47
N LYS A 85 6.25 -3.44 6.96
CA LYS A 85 5.15 -3.86 7.84
C LYS A 85 4.10 -4.74 7.15
N GLY A 86 4.17 -4.90 5.82
CA GLY A 86 3.17 -5.65 5.06
C GLY A 86 1.80 -4.97 5.08
N GLN A 87 1.76 -3.64 4.94
CA GLN A 87 0.55 -2.83 4.96
C GLN A 87 0.24 -2.30 3.56
N PRO A 88 -0.23 -3.13 2.61
CA PRO A 88 -0.37 -2.75 1.20
C PRO A 88 -1.35 -1.60 0.99
N LYS A 89 -2.42 -1.52 1.79
CA LYS A 89 -3.35 -0.38 1.75
C LYS A 89 -2.70 0.93 2.19
N GLN A 90 -1.88 0.89 3.24
CA GLN A 90 -1.17 2.08 3.72
C GLN A 90 -0.10 2.52 2.71
N ALA A 91 0.63 1.57 2.14
CA ALA A 91 1.58 1.84 1.07
C ALA A 91 0.88 2.44 -0.17
N CYS A 92 -0.30 1.92 -0.55
CA CYS A 92 -1.12 2.50 -1.62
C CYS A 92 -1.51 3.96 -1.35
N LEU A 93 -1.92 4.30 -0.13
CA LEU A 93 -2.29 5.67 0.24
C LEU A 93 -1.12 6.65 0.19
N LEU A 94 0.10 6.14 0.38
CA LEU A 94 1.34 6.90 0.31
C LEU A 94 1.90 6.99 -1.12
N MET A 95 1.27 6.29 -2.07
CA MET A 95 1.61 6.38 -3.48
C MET A 95 0.75 7.42 -4.20
N GLY A 96 1.26 7.93 -5.30
CA GLY A 96 0.53 8.78 -6.24
C GLY A 96 0.79 8.33 -7.66
N GLU A 97 -0.05 8.79 -8.58
CA GLU A 97 0.18 8.70 -10.01
C GLU A 97 0.81 10.03 -10.46
N PRO A 98 1.97 10.01 -11.13
CA PRO A 98 2.57 11.23 -11.68
C PRO A 98 1.69 11.80 -12.81
N ALA A 99 1.84 13.10 -13.07
CA ALA A 99 1.18 13.72 -14.23
C ALA A 99 1.74 13.15 -15.53
N THR A 100 0.87 12.97 -16.52
CA THR A 100 1.21 12.63 -17.90
C THR A 100 0.70 13.72 -18.84
N ASP A 101 1.08 13.67 -20.11
CA ASP A 101 0.57 14.61 -21.13
C ASP A 101 -0.97 14.60 -21.24
N SER A 102 -1.62 13.52 -20.80
CA SER A 102 -3.06 13.31 -20.93
C SER A 102 -3.82 13.34 -19.60
N SER A 103 -3.15 13.45 -18.45
CA SER A 103 -3.82 13.44 -17.14
C SER A 103 -2.99 14.14 -16.05
N PRO A 104 -3.65 14.89 -15.14
CA PRO A 104 -2.95 15.49 -14.00
C PRO A 104 -2.47 14.40 -13.03
N ALA A 105 -1.49 14.75 -12.19
CA ALA A 105 -1.06 13.90 -11.08
C ALA A 105 -2.22 13.62 -10.12
N ARG A 106 -2.24 12.44 -9.50
CA ARG A 106 -3.30 12.02 -8.58
C ARG A 106 -2.71 11.39 -7.33
N ALA A 107 -3.16 11.85 -6.18
CA ALA A 107 -2.83 11.21 -4.92
C ALA A 107 -3.51 9.83 -4.79
N GLY A 108 -2.90 8.94 -4.02
CA GLY A 108 -3.56 7.74 -3.51
C GLY A 108 -4.76 8.13 -2.65
N THR A 109 -5.90 7.49 -2.89
CA THR A 109 -7.15 7.75 -2.15
C THR A 109 -7.67 6.46 -1.53
N ALA A 110 -8.38 6.56 -0.41
CA ALA A 110 -9.02 5.41 0.22
C ALA A 110 -9.95 4.67 -0.76
N ALA A 111 -10.76 5.40 -1.53
CA ALA A 111 -11.66 4.81 -2.51
C ALA A 111 -10.92 3.95 -3.56
N ARG A 112 -9.74 4.37 -4.03
CA ARG A 112 -8.91 3.58 -4.94
C ARG A 112 -8.25 2.41 -4.20
N CYS A 113 -7.63 2.67 -3.05
CA CYS A 113 -6.86 1.67 -2.31
C CYS A 113 -7.73 0.56 -1.68
N ASP A 114 -9.02 0.82 -1.47
CA ASP A 114 -10.02 -0.16 -1.03
C ASP A 114 -10.78 -0.81 -2.20
N SER A 115 -10.49 -0.41 -3.45
CA SER A 115 -11.14 -0.97 -4.63
C SER A 115 -10.71 -2.42 -4.90
N ASP A 116 -11.65 -3.20 -5.43
CA ASP A 116 -11.44 -4.57 -5.90
C ASP A 116 -11.01 -4.64 -7.39
N GLU A 117 -10.72 -3.49 -7.99
CA GLU A 117 -10.23 -3.41 -9.37
C GLU A 117 -8.94 -4.25 -9.56
N PRO A 118 -8.81 -5.00 -10.68
CA PRO A 118 -7.67 -5.88 -10.92
C PRO A 118 -6.31 -5.18 -10.76
N GLU A 119 -6.21 -3.93 -11.20
CA GLU A 119 -5.01 -3.12 -11.15
C GLU A 119 -4.61 -2.79 -9.70
N VAL A 120 -5.60 -2.52 -8.83
CA VAL A 120 -5.37 -2.25 -7.41
C VAL A 120 -4.92 -3.52 -6.69
N ARG A 121 -5.55 -4.67 -6.99
CA ARG A 121 -5.15 -5.96 -6.44
C ARG A 121 -3.72 -6.32 -6.84
N GLN A 122 -3.38 -6.16 -8.12
CA GLN A 122 -2.03 -6.40 -8.61
C GLN A 122 -1.00 -5.50 -7.90
N MET A 123 -1.31 -4.21 -7.71
CA MET A 123 -0.43 -3.32 -6.97
C MET A 123 -0.27 -3.76 -5.50
N GLN A 124 -1.34 -4.21 -4.83
CA GLN A 124 -1.26 -4.71 -3.46
C GLN A 124 -0.40 -5.99 -3.37
N ASP A 125 -0.53 -6.89 -4.34
CA ASP A 125 0.28 -8.11 -4.45
C ASP A 125 1.76 -7.75 -4.65
N ASN A 126 2.06 -6.83 -5.59
CA ASN A 126 3.43 -6.35 -5.83
C ASN A 126 4.06 -5.71 -4.58
N ILE A 127 3.28 -4.92 -3.81
CA ILE A 127 3.75 -4.38 -2.53
C ILE A 127 4.03 -5.51 -1.52
N GLY A 128 3.20 -6.56 -1.53
CA GLY A 128 3.41 -7.77 -0.74
C GLY A 128 4.72 -8.48 -1.10
N GLU A 129 5.04 -8.59 -2.38
CA GLU A 129 6.31 -9.16 -2.85
C GLU A 129 7.52 -8.28 -2.46
N MET A 130 7.40 -6.96 -2.63
CA MET A 130 8.44 -5.99 -2.23
C MET A 130 8.82 -6.09 -0.75
N ARG A 131 7.86 -6.45 0.13
CA ARG A 131 8.14 -6.67 1.56
C ARG A 131 9.33 -7.61 1.77
N THR A 132 9.41 -8.69 1.00
CA THR A 132 10.50 -9.67 1.14
C THR A 132 11.84 -9.03 0.86
N SER A 133 11.94 -8.27 -0.24
CA SER A 133 13.18 -7.59 -0.63
C SER A 133 13.57 -6.44 0.31
N PHE A 134 12.61 -5.86 1.03
CA PHE A 134 12.84 -4.69 1.89
C PHE A 134 13.02 -5.08 3.37
N MET A 135 12.77 -6.34 3.72
CA MET A 135 12.84 -6.82 5.11
C MET A 135 14.28 -6.83 5.61
N PRO A 136 14.62 -6.09 6.69
CA PRO A 136 15.96 -6.14 7.25
C PRO A 136 16.22 -7.49 7.91
N GLU A 137 17.50 -7.80 8.11
CA GLU A 137 17.95 -8.93 8.93
C GLU A 137 18.64 -8.44 10.21
N PRO A 138 18.15 -8.84 11.41
CA PRO A 138 16.97 -9.70 11.65
C PRO A 138 15.63 -9.01 11.31
N PRO A 139 14.56 -9.77 10.99
CA PRO A 139 13.24 -9.21 10.69
C PRO A 139 12.67 -8.38 11.85
N THR A 140 11.90 -7.33 11.53
CA THR A 140 11.23 -6.46 12.51
C THR A 140 9.85 -6.00 12.03
N ASP A 141 8.89 -5.94 12.95
CA ASP A 141 7.56 -5.38 12.69
C ASP A 141 7.52 -3.85 12.91
N ASN A 142 8.59 -3.28 13.47
CA ASN A 142 8.71 -1.84 13.73
C ASN A 142 10.05 -1.34 13.20
N PRO A 143 10.22 -1.29 11.87
CA PRO A 143 11.46 -0.83 11.27
C PRO A 143 11.69 0.65 11.59
N LYS A 144 12.91 0.97 11.99
CA LYS A 144 13.44 2.34 11.99
C LYS A 144 13.90 2.66 10.58
N VAL A 145 13.15 3.53 9.90
CA VAL A 145 13.48 4.02 8.56
C VAL A 145 13.94 5.47 8.63
N GLU A 146 15.12 5.76 8.10
CA GLU A 146 15.68 7.11 8.01
C GLU A 146 16.11 7.39 6.57
N VAL A 147 15.75 8.56 6.06
CA VAL A 147 16.08 8.99 4.71
C VAL A 147 16.97 10.22 4.81
N ALA A 148 18.16 10.16 4.20
CA ALA A 148 19.05 11.30 4.13
C ALA A 148 18.42 12.42 3.29
N THR A 149 18.72 13.68 3.63
CA THR A 149 18.21 14.83 2.88
C THR A 149 18.59 14.76 1.41
N VAL A 150 17.59 14.96 0.53
CA VAL A 150 17.77 15.04 -0.92
C VAL A 150 17.39 16.42 -1.42
N GLN A 151 17.87 16.77 -2.62
CA GLN A 151 17.48 18.03 -3.25
C GLN A 151 16.20 17.82 -4.05
N ALA A 152 15.14 18.55 -3.66
CA ALA A 152 13.94 18.65 -4.48
C ALA A 152 14.16 19.65 -5.63
N THR A 153 13.68 19.28 -6.82
CA THR A 153 13.59 20.15 -7.99
C THR A 153 12.13 20.50 -8.22
N GLY A 154 11.70 21.66 -7.70
CA GLY A 154 10.29 22.04 -7.69
C GLY A 154 9.48 21.08 -6.82
N ASP A 155 8.44 20.50 -7.40
CA ASP A 155 7.52 19.57 -6.73
C ASP A 155 7.94 18.10 -6.85
N LYS A 156 9.21 17.83 -7.19
CA LYS A 156 9.75 16.48 -7.37
C LYS A 156 11.05 16.29 -6.62
N ALA A 157 11.30 15.10 -6.13
CA ALA A 157 12.56 14.69 -5.53
C ALA A 157 12.85 13.23 -5.86
N GLU A 158 14.09 12.95 -6.24
CA GLU A 158 14.57 11.58 -6.42
C GLU A 158 15.32 11.15 -5.15
N VAL A 159 14.96 9.98 -4.64
CA VAL A 159 15.57 9.39 -3.45
C VAL A 159 16.22 8.06 -3.83
N PRO A 160 17.54 8.03 -4.03
CA PRO A 160 18.26 6.78 -4.25
C PRO A 160 18.20 5.87 -3.02
N ALA A 161 18.19 4.55 -3.23
CA ALA A 161 18.09 3.57 -2.15
C ALA A 161 19.31 3.56 -1.21
N ASP A 162 20.48 4.05 -1.64
CA ASP A 162 21.65 4.25 -0.77
C ASP A 162 21.44 5.37 0.28
N LYS A 163 20.46 6.25 0.05
CA LYS A 163 20.04 7.33 0.98
C LYS A 163 18.97 6.91 1.96
N VAL A 164 18.36 5.75 1.76
CA VAL A 164 17.36 5.18 2.68
C VAL A 164 18.04 4.16 3.56
N THR A 165 17.88 4.27 4.86
CA THR A 165 18.38 3.28 5.82
C THR A 165 17.24 2.66 6.60
N VAL A 166 17.32 1.34 6.80
CA VAL A 166 16.39 0.53 7.58
C VAL A 166 17.22 -0.24 8.59
N GLU A 167 16.97 -0.04 9.88
CA GLU A 167 17.78 -0.63 10.96
C GLU A 167 19.30 -0.35 10.80
N GLY A 168 19.63 0.85 10.28
CA GLY A 168 21.00 1.29 10.06
C GLY A 168 21.72 0.67 8.85
N LYS A 169 21.06 -0.20 8.08
CA LYS A 169 21.55 -0.71 6.78
C LYS A 169 20.89 0.06 5.65
N THR A 170 21.63 0.36 4.59
CA THR A 170 21.06 1.04 3.42
C THR A 170 20.11 0.11 2.67
N LEU A 171 19.05 0.66 2.08
CA LEU A 171 17.96 -0.11 1.46
C LEU A 171 18.46 -0.92 0.26
N ASP A 172 19.38 -0.37 -0.54
CA ASP A 172 20.05 -1.08 -1.63
C ASP A 172 20.74 -2.37 -1.15
N LYS A 173 21.43 -2.34 -0.02
CA LYS A 173 22.09 -3.52 0.57
C LYS A 173 21.10 -4.56 1.06
N ILE A 174 19.95 -4.12 1.58
CA ILE A 174 18.88 -5.03 2.00
C ILE A 174 18.29 -5.72 0.77
N ILE A 175 17.94 -4.96 -0.27
CA ILE A 175 17.42 -5.52 -1.53
C ILE A 175 18.43 -6.50 -2.14
N LEU A 176 19.71 -6.14 -2.19
CA LEU A 176 20.78 -7.02 -2.69
C LEU A 176 20.90 -8.31 -1.87
N SER A 177 20.74 -8.27 -0.54
CA SER A 177 20.81 -9.47 0.30
C SER A 177 19.70 -10.49 0.03
N HIS A 178 18.56 -10.03 -0.51
CA HIS A 178 17.43 -10.86 -0.92
C HIS A 178 17.42 -11.15 -2.42
N SER A 179 18.40 -10.64 -3.17
CA SER A 179 18.51 -10.83 -4.61
C SER A 179 19.38 -12.04 -4.96
N THR A 180 19.07 -12.70 -6.07
CA THR A 180 19.92 -13.77 -6.62
C THR A 180 20.47 -13.35 -7.97
N GLY A 181 21.77 -13.57 -8.19
CA GLY A 181 22.42 -13.27 -9.47
C GLY A 181 22.71 -11.79 -9.75
N VAL A 182 22.66 -10.92 -8.74
CA VAL A 182 22.99 -9.50 -8.85
C VAL A 182 24.06 -9.14 -7.81
N GLU A 183 25.15 -8.51 -8.25
CA GLU A 183 26.24 -8.06 -7.39
C GLU A 183 26.07 -6.60 -6.97
N ALA A 184 26.84 -6.18 -5.95
CA ALA A 184 26.87 -4.79 -5.52
C ALA A 184 27.32 -3.86 -6.66
N GLY A 185 26.57 -2.78 -6.89
CA GLY A 185 26.82 -1.82 -7.97
C GLY A 185 26.21 -2.21 -9.32
N GLN A 186 25.64 -3.41 -9.45
CA GLN A 186 24.85 -3.80 -10.62
C GLN A 186 23.37 -3.45 -10.46
N LEU A 187 22.92 -3.15 -9.25
CA LEU A 187 21.56 -2.73 -8.97
C LEU A 187 21.55 -1.25 -8.60
N ASP A 188 20.82 -0.46 -9.37
CA ASP A 188 20.49 0.92 -9.07
C ASP A 188 18.98 1.01 -8.80
N VAL A 189 18.62 1.49 -7.61
CA VAL A 189 17.23 1.65 -7.18
C VAL A 189 17.03 3.09 -6.74
N SER A 190 16.03 3.76 -7.28
CA SER A 190 15.60 5.07 -6.81
C SER A 190 14.08 5.15 -6.72
N MET A 191 13.61 6.02 -5.83
CA MET A 191 12.19 6.32 -5.66
C MET A 191 11.96 7.78 -6.01
N GLU A 192 11.01 8.06 -6.89
CA GLU A 192 10.55 9.42 -7.12
C GLU A 192 9.46 9.74 -6.10
N SER A 193 9.61 10.87 -5.41
CA SER A 193 8.53 11.49 -4.67
C SER A 193 8.07 12.78 -5.36
N THR A 194 6.76 12.94 -5.49
CA THR A 194 6.14 14.13 -6.07
C THR A 194 5.16 14.76 -5.09
N LYS A 195 5.14 16.09 -5.05
CA LYS A 195 4.18 16.89 -4.29
C LYS A 195 2.87 17.02 -5.08
N ILE A 196 1.77 16.53 -4.51
CA ILE A 196 0.41 16.56 -5.06
C ILE A 196 -0.50 17.17 -4.00
N ASP A 197 -1.21 18.26 -4.32
CA ASP A 197 -2.14 18.95 -3.41
C ASP A 197 -1.56 19.20 -1.99
N ASP A 198 -0.34 19.76 -1.97
CA ASP A 198 0.42 20.09 -0.75
C ASP A 198 0.98 18.93 0.09
N ALA A 199 0.83 17.69 -0.34
CA ALA A 199 1.44 16.51 0.29
C ALA A 199 2.38 15.76 -0.67
N TRP A 200 3.44 15.16 -0.13
CA TRP A 200 4.38 14.33 -0.89
C TRP A 200 3.91 12.87 -0.95
N TYR A 201 4.03 12.27 -2.13
CA TYR A 201 3.69 10.88 -2.41
C TYR A 201 4.84 10.21 -3.14
N VAL A 202 4.98 8.89 -3.00
CA VAL A 202 5.87 8.10 -3.87
C VAL A 202 5.15 7.89 -5.21
N THR A 203 5.73 8.36 -6.30
CA THR A 203 5.10 8.31 -7.63
C THR A 203 5.76 7.34 -8.58
N ASN A 204 7.03 6.98 -8.35
CA ASN A 204 7.73 6.01 -9.16
C ASN A 204 8.74 5.22 -8.33
N LEU A 205 9.02 4.01 -8.80
CA LEU A 205 10.14 3.20 -8.35
C LEU A 205 10.92 2.73 -9.56
N ASP A 206 12.15 3.20 -9.68
CA ASP A 206 13.03 2.88 -10.78
C ASP A 206 14.04 1.83 -10.33
N PHE A 207 14.10 0.73 -11.08
CA PHE A 207 15.03 -0.38 -10.86
C PHE A 207 15.83 -0.61 -12.14
N ASN A 208 17.14 -0.34 -12.10
CA ASN A 208 18.04 -0.55 -13.22
C ASN A 208 19.07 -1.63 -12.85
N ILE A 209 19.24 -2.62 -13.73
CA ILE A 209 20.25 -3.68 -13.58
C ILE A 209 21.29 -3.52 -14.70
N GLY A 210 22.56 -3.38 -14.34
CA GLY A 210 23.70 -3.14 -15.22
C GLY A 210 24.65 -4.32 -15.39
#